data_AF-A0A2E2L8D9-F1
#
_entry.id   AF-A0A2E2L8D9-F1
#
_cell.length_a   1.000
_cell.length_b   1.000
_cell.length_c   1.000
_cell.angle_alpha   90.00
_cell.angle_beta   90.00
_cell.angle_gamma   90.00
#
_symmetry.space_group_name_H-M   'P 1'
#
loop_
_entity.id
_entity.type
_entity.pdbx_description
1 polymer ?
#
loop_
_entity_poly.entity_id
_entity_poly.type
_entity_poly.pdbx_seq_one_letter_code
_entity_poly.pdbx_strand_id
1 'polypeptide(L)'
;MPFPAVEGGAGDIDQYPANAGAAMAINPKTYGPDTEAWFSCIAENYGAQALGEAGILSGFQVNEEVTGVSETTADIQERMASIDETVLWFEALLDSESNSLASTNVSLLTNGDMSAEEYMSQLQASVDSSR
;
A
#
# COMPACT_ATOMS: atom_id res chain seq x y z
N MET A 1 7.02 -10.47 -12.43
CA MET A 1 5.84 -10.90 -13.23
C MET A 1 4.63 -10.13 -12.74
N PRO A 2 3.88 -9.43 -13.61
CA PRO A 2 2.67 -8.72 -13.20
C PRO A 2 1.56 -9.70 -12.77
N PHE A 3 0.55 -9.19 -12.07
CA PHE A 3 -0.66 -9.95 -11.82
C PHE A 3 -1.35 -10.27 -13.17
N PRO A 4 -1.88 -11.48 -13.39
CA PRO A 4 -2.49 -11.83 -14.67
C PRO A 4 -3.72 -10.99 -15.02
N ALA A 5 -3.92 -10.72 -16.32
CA ALA A 5 -5.18 -10.16 -16.80
C ALA A 5 -6.36 -11.09 -16.52
N VAL A 6 -7.52 -10.48 -16.24
CA VAL A 6 -8.79 -11.18 -16.04
C VAL A 6 -9.69 -10.89 -17.24
N GLU A 7 -10.10 -11.94 -17.95
CA GLU A 7 -10.99 -11.81 -19.11
C GLU A 7 -12.32 -11.16 -18.71
N GLY A 8 -12.74 -10.13 -19.44
CA GLY A 8 -13.95 -9.35 -19.15
C GLY A 8 -13.82 -8.34 -18.01
N GLY A 9 -12.64 -8.22 -17.38
CA GLY A 9 -12.35 -7.17 -16.41
C GLY A 9 -12.29 -5.79 -17.08
N ALA A 10 -12.73 -4.76 -16.36
CA ALA A 10 -12.69 -3.37 -16.83
C ALA A 10 -11.35 -2.67 -16.57
N GLY A 11 -10.47 -3.28 -15.77
CA GLY A 11 -9.13 -2.75 -15.45
C GLY A 11 -8.10 -3.07 -16.53
N ASP A 12 -6.96 -2.41 -16.45
CA ASP A 12 -5.82 -2.59 -17.36
C ASP A 12 -4.72 -3.44 -16.69
N ILE A 13 -3.98 -4.24 -17.46
CA ILE A 13 -2.87 -5.06 -16.95
C ILE A 13 -1.66 -4.20 -16.56
N ASP A 14 -1.54 -3.01 -17.14
CA ASP A 14 -0.45 -2.07 -16.88
C ASP A 14 -0.73 -1.20 -15.63
N GLN A 15 -1.94 -1.28 -15.05
CA GLN A 15 -2.24 -0.68 -13.75
C GLN A 15 -1.57 -1.45 -12.62
N TYR A 16 -0.93 -0.73 -11.70
CA TYR A 16 -0.24 -1.35 -10.56
C TYR A 16 -0.87 -0.94 -9.23
N PRO A 17 -1.23 -1.90 -8.35
CA PRO A 17 -1.68 -1.58 -7.01
C PRO A 17 -0.50 -1.06 -6.19
N ALA A 18 -0.52 0.23 -5.86
CA ALA A 18 0.55 0.87 -5.12
C ALA A 18 0.00 1.67 -3.95
N ASN A 19 0.74 1.67 -2.83
CA ASN A 19 0.52 2.57 -1.72
C ASN A 19 1.86 3.23 -1.34
N ALA A 20 1.81 4.49 -0.91
CA ALA A 20 3.01 5.23 -0.48
C ALA A 20 3.50 4.83 0.94
N GLY A 21 2.95 3.76 1.52
CA GLY A 21 3.15 3.37 2.91
C GLY A 21 2.26 4.14 3.88
N ALA A 22 2.59 4.06 5.17
CA ALA A 22 1.87 4.74 6.24
C ALA A 22 2.41 6.16 6.45
N ALA A 23 1.52 7.15 6.52
CA ALA A 23 1.90 8.49 6.92
C ALA A 23 2.24 8.52 8.42
N MET A 24 3.39 9.11 8.77
CA MET A 24 3.73 9.40 10.15
C MET A 24 3.21 10.78 10.52
N ALA A 25 2.47 10.86 11.63
CA ALA A 25 1.94 12.12 12.16
C ALA A 25 2.42 12.32 13.60
N ILE A 26 2.62 13.59 13.98
CA ILE A 26 2.99 13.98 15.35
C ILE A 26 1.90 14.84 15.99
N ASN A 27 1.71 14.66 17.28
CA ASN A 27 0.86 15.53 18.06
C ASN A 27 1.46 16.94 18.11
N PRO A 28 0.75 17.99 17.65
CA PRO A 28 1.28 19.35 17.62
C PRO A 28 1.65 19.87 19.03
N LYS A 29 1.06 19.32 20.10
CA LYS A 29 1.38 19.70 21.48
C LYS A 29 2.76 19.23 21.95
N THR A 30 3.31 18.21 21.31
CA THR A 30 4.63 17.66 21.62
C THR A 30 5.65 17.98 20.53
N TYR A 31 5.27 18.75 19.51
CA TYR A 31 6.18 19.18 18.47
C TYR A 31 7.13 20.26 19.00
N GLY A 32 8.42 20.02 18.88
CA GLY A 32 9.49 20.93 19.23
C GLY A 32 10.80 20.57 18.52
N PRO A 33 11.90 21.24 18.86
CA PRO A 33 13.18 21.10 18.15
C PRO A 33 13.69 19.65 18.07
N ASP A 34 13.56 18.87 19.15
CA ASP A 34 14.04 17.49 19.18
C ASP A 34 13.21 16.58 18.26
N THR A 35 11.89 16.75 18.24
CA THR A 35 11.01 15.96 17.37
C THR A 35 11.14 16.37 15.91
N GLU A 36 11.37 17.65 15.64
CA GLU A 36 11.66 18.17 14.29
C GLU A 36 12.97 17.59 13.75
N ALA A 37 14.03 17.60 14.56
CA ALA A 37 15.31 17.01 14.20
C ALA A 37 15.18 15.50 13.93
N TRP A 38 14.41 14.79 14.76
CA TRP A 38 14.15 13.36 14.57
C TRP A 38 13.36 13.08 13.27
N PHE A 39 12.28 13.82 13.01
CA PHE A 39 11.51 13.67 11.76
C PHE A 39 12.35 13.98 10.52
N SER A 40 13.18 15.03 10.57
CA SER A 40 14.06 15.42 9.48
C SER A 40 15.07 14.31 9.18
N CYS A 41 15.68 13.74 10.23
CA CYS A 41 16.59 12.60 10.11
C CYS A 41 15.92 11.40 9.43
N ILE A 42 14.70 11.05 9.83
CA ILE A 42 13.96 9.95 9.19
C ILE A 42 13.64 10.29 7.73
N ALA A 43 13.09 11.46 7.46
CA ALA A 43 12.69 11.85 6.12
C ALA A 43 13.86 11.88 5.12
N GLU A 44 15.06 12.23 5.59
CA GLU A 44 16.26 12.28 4.76
C GLU A 44 16.87 10.88 4.51
N ASN A 45 16.82 9.99 5.50
CA ASN A 45 17.61 8.74 5.48
C ASN A 45 16.78 7.46 5.26
N TYR A 46 15.47 7.49 5.50
CA TYR A 46 14.65 6.28 5.49
C TYR A 46 14.63 5.57 4.13
N GLY A 47 14.62 6.30 3.01
CA GLY A 47 14.61 5.69 1.68
C GLY A 47 15.82 4.79 1.43
N ALA A 48 17.02 5.29 1.73
CA ALA A 48 18.26 4.54 1.57
C ALA A 48 18.33 3.34 2.53
N GLN A 49 17.96 3.55 3.80
CA GLN A 49 17.95 2.47 4.80
C GLN A 49 16.95 1.36 4.44
N ALA A 50 15.71 1.71 4.07
CA ALA A 50 14.66 0.76 3.73
C ALA A 50 15.03 -0.09 2.51
N LEU A 51 15.62 0.54 1.48
CA LEU A 51 16.11 -0.17 0.30
C LEU A 51 17.31 -1.06 0.62
N GLY A 52 18.31 -0.54 1.35
CA GLY A 52 19.57 -1.23 1.60
C GLY A 52 19.46 -2.40 2.58
N GLU A 53 18.68 -2.24 3.65
CA GLU A 53 18.59 -3.25 4.71
C GLU A 53 17.45 -4.26 4.47
N ALA A 54 16.33 -3.80 3.91
CA ALA A 54 15.11 -4.60 3.81
C ALA A 54 14.63 -4.84 2.37
N GLY A 55 15.27 -4.22 1.36
CA GLY A 55 14.81 -4.30 -0.02
C GLY A 55 13.44 -3.67 -0.25
N ILE A 56 13.01 -2.76 0.63
CA ILE A 56 11.70 -2.10 0.58
C ILE A 56 11.77 -0.89 -0.34
N LEU A 57 10.86 -0.84 -1.32
CA LEU A 57 10.65 0.31 -2.18
C LEU A 57 9.65 1.24 -1.51
N SER A 58 10.15 2.31 -0.90
CA SER A 58 9.34 3.31 -0.19
C SER A 58 9.03 4.51 -1.08
N GLY A 59 8.11 5.37 -0.63
CA GLY A 59 7.86 6.67 -1.26
C GLY A 59 8.94 7.74 -1.01
N PHE A 60 10.01 7.42 -0.27
CA PHE A 60 11.11 8.34 0.03
C PHE A 60 12.22 8.23 -1.01
N GLN A 61 12.80 9.37 -1.38
CA GLN A 61 13.99 9.40 -2.22
C GLN A 61 15.18 8.81 -1.46
N VAL A 62 16.06 8.11 -2.18
CA VAL A 62 17.36 7.70 -1.66
C VAL A 62 18.33 8.89 -1.72
N ASN A 63 19.04 9.15 -0.62
CA ASN A 63 20.02 10.24 -0.52
C ASN A 63 21.46 9.79 -0.84
N GLU A 64 21.68 8.49 -1.01
CA GLU A 64 22.96 7.88 -1.35
C GLU A 64 22.79 6.66 -2.27
N GLU A 65 23.89 6.21 -2.87
CA GLU A 65 23.89 4.99 -3.69
C GLU A 65 23.72 3.75 -2.79
N VAL A 66 22.67 2.97 -3.05
CA VAL A 66 22.43 1.70 -2.37
C VAL A 66 22.93 0.55 -3.24
N THR A 67 24.00 -0.11 -2.79
CA THR A 67 24.58 -1.26 -3.49
C THR A 67 24.09 -2.59 -2.90
N GLY A 68 24.25 -3.69 -3.64
CA GLY A 68 23.89 -5.03 -3.14
C GLY A 68 22.38 -5.33 -3.09
N VAL A 69 21.57 -4.53 -3.78
CA VAL A 69 20.13 -4.77 -3.95
C VAL A 69 19.91 -6.10 -4.68
N SER A 70 18.95 -6.90 -4.20
CA SER A 70 18.64 -8.20 -4.81
C SER A 70 18.14 -8.05 -6.25
N GLU A 71 18.38 -9.07 -7.09
CA GLU A 71 17.88 -9.08 -8.48
C GLU A 71 16.36 -8.88 -8.54
N THR A 72 15.61 -9.49 -7.62
CA THR A 72 14.15 -9.30 -7.52
C THR A 72 13.80 -7.85 -7.22
N THR A 73 14.47 -7.21 -6.26
CA THR A 73 14.20 -5.80 -5.93
C THR A 73 14.56 -4.87 -7.09
N ALA A 74 15.63 -5.17 -7.83
CA ALA A 74 16.00 -4.41 -9.03
C ALA A 74 14.97 -4.57 -10.17
N ASP A 75 14.47 -5.78 -10.42
CA ASP A 75 13.39 -6.04 -11.39
C ASP A 75 12.11 -5.27 -11.03
N ILE A 76 11.74 -5.20 -9.74
CA ILE A 76 10.58 -4.40 -9.32
C ILE A 76 10.84 -2.90 -9.48
N GLN A 77 12.04 -2.39 -9.21
CA GLN A 77 12.38 -0.98 -9.46
C GLN A 77 12.25 -0.60 -10.94
N GLU A 78 12.75 -1.45 -11.84
CA GLU A 78 12.65 -1.23 -13.28
C GLU A 78 11.19 -1.22 -13.74
N ARG A 79 10.37 -2.17 -13.27
CA ARG A 79 8.93 -2.17 -13.53
C ARG A 79 8.26 -0.92 -12.98
N MET A 80 8.59 -0.50 -11.76
CA MET A 80 7.99 0.68 -11.17
C MET A 80 8.30 1.95 -11.97
N ALA A 81 9.48 2.05 -12.56
CA ALA A 81 9.86 3.16 -13.43
C ALA A 81 9.08 3.18 -14.77
N SER A 82 8.46 2.07 -15.17
CA SER A 82 7.63 1.99 -16.38
C SER A 82 6.13 2.08 -16.14
N ILE A 83 5.68 2.26 -14.89
CA ILE A 83 4.24 2.35 -14.57
C ILE A 83 3.76 3.79 -14.78
N ASP A 84 2.77 3.95 -15.65
CA ASP A 84 2.12 5.25 -15.90
C ASP A 84 0.91 5.50 -14.98
N GLU A 85 0.24 4.43 -14.52
CA GLU A 85 -0.96 4.51 -13.70
C GLU A 85 -0.91 3.56 -12.50
N THR A 86 -1.08 4.14 -11.30
CA THR A 86 -1.25 3.37 -10.06
C THR A 86 -2.70 3.36 -9.63
N VAL A 87 -3.17 2.22 -9.12
CA VAL A 87 -4.47 2.10 -8.45
C VAL A 87 -4.28 1.93 -6.94
N LEU A 88 -5.22 2.45 -6.17
CA LEU A 88 -5.23 2.22 -4.72
C LEU A 88 -5.62 0.77 -4.42
N TRP A 89 -5.14 0.29 -3.29
CA TRP A 89 -5.69 -0.88 -2.63
C TRP A 89 -7.15 -0.57 -2.29
N PHE A 90 -8.09 -1.49 -2.56
CA PHE A 90 -9.52 -1.17 -2.41
C PHE A 90 -9.86 -0.76 -0.96
N GLU A 91 -9.16 -1.34 0.01
CA GLU A 91 -9.19 -1.04 1.44
C GLU A 91 -8.93 0.44 1.77
N ALA A 92 -8.12 1.12 0.96
CA ALA A 92 -7.77 2.53 1.18
C ALA A 92 -8.98 3.46 1.05
N LEU A 93 -10.07 3.01 0.42
CA LEU A 93 -11.32 3.75 0.26
C LEU A 93 -12.34 3.47 1.36
N LEU A 94 -12.03 2.53 2.27
CA LEU A 94 -12.91 2.08 3.33
C LEU A 94 -12.54 2.75 4.66
N ASP A 95 -13.54 2.96 5.53
CA ASP A 95 -13.27 3.30 6.92
C ASP A 95 -12.74 2.09 7.70
N SER A 96 -12.40 2.27 8.97
CA SER A 96 -11.83 1.19 9.79
C SER A 96 -12.78 0.02 9.97
N GLU A 97 -14.09 0.27 10.08
CA GLU A 97 -15.10 -0.76 10.30
C GLU A 97 -15.29 -1.61 9.04
N SER A 98 -15.50 -0.97 7.89
CA SER A 98 -15.66 -1.64 6.60
C SER A 98 -14.38 -2.38 6.20
N ASN A 99 -13.20 -1.84 6.52
CA ASN A 99 -11.93 -2.55 6.35
C ASN A 99 -11.86 -3.84 7.16
N SER A 100 -12.24 -3.77 8.44
CA SER A 100 -12.25 -4.93 9.33
C SER A 100 -13.21 -6.02 8.84
N LEU A 101 -14.41 -5.62 8.38
CA LEU A 101 -15.39 -6.52 7.80
C LEU A 101 -14.86 -7.17 6.52
N ALA A 102 -14.34 -6.37 5.57
CA ALA A 102 -13.77 -6.87 4.32
C ALA A 102 -12.65 -7.89 4.56
N SER A 103 -11.73 -7.57 5.49
CA SER A 103 -10.59 -8.40 5.84
C SER A 103 -10.98 -9.71 6.55
N THR A 104 -12.01 -9.67 7.39
CA THR A 104 -12.50 -10.86 8.10
C THR A 104 -13.25 -11.79 7.15
N ASN A 105 -14.15 -11.23 6.34
CA ASN A 105 -15.06 -12.02 5.51
C ASN A 105 -14.38 -12.59 4.25
N VAL A 106 -13.25 -12.03 3.78
CA VAL A 106 -12.57 -12.57 2.59
C VAL A 106 -12.10 -14.01 2.77
N SER A 107 -11.79 -14.43 4.00
CA SER A 107 -11.46 -15.83 4.30
C SER A 107 -12.67 -16.76 4.14
N LEU A 108 -13.86 -16.29 4.54
CA LEU A 108 -15.11 -17.04 4.35
C LEU A 108 -15.47 -17.14 2.86
N LEU A 109 -15.30 -16.05 2.11
CA LEU A 109 -15.51 -16.03 0.66
C LEU A 109 -14.58 -17.02 -0.05
N THR A 110 -13.28 -16.98 0.24
CA THR A 110 -12.27 -17.80 -0.44
C THR A 110 -12.35 -19.28 -0.08
N ASN A 111 -12.88 -19.63 1.10
CA ASN A 111 -13.14 -21.02 1.50
C ASN A 111 -14.51 -21.55 1.03
N GLY A 112 -15.37 -20.68 0.47
CA GLY A 112 -16.71 -21.04 0.01
C GLY A 112 -17.77 -21.10 1.11
N ASP A 113 -17.45 -20.61 2.32
CA ASP A 113 -18.38 -20.50 3.46
C ASP A 113 -19.31 -19.27 3.34
N MET A 114 -19.01 -18.35 2.42
CA MET A 114 -19.78 -17.16 2.11
C MET A 114 -19.84 -16.96 0.58
N SER A 115 -20.99 -16.56 0.03
CA SER A 115 -21.09 -16.25 -1.40
C SER A 115 -20.52 -14.86 -1.73
N ALA A 116 -20.18 -14.63 -2.99
CA ALA A 116 -19.74 -13.31 -3.45
C ALA A 116 -20.84 -12.24 -3.27
N GLU A 117 -22.11 -12.59 -3.51
CA GLU A 117 -23.26 -11.70 -3.31
C GLU A 117 -23.42 -11.33 -1.84
N GLU A 118 -23.28 -12.29 -0.94
CA GLU A 118 -23.36 -12.04 0.49
C GLU A 118 -22.21 -11.15 0.97
N TYR A 119 -20.98 -11.44 0.54
CA TYR A 119 -19.79 -10.62 0.86
C TYR A 119 -19.99 -9.17 0.42
N MET A 120 -20.37 -8.95 -0.84
CA MET A 120 -20.55 -7.60 -1.39
C MET A 120 -21.73 -6.87 -0.77
N SER A 121 -22.83 -7.57 -0.46
CA SER A 121 -23.98 -6.95 0.22
C SER A 121 -23.64 -6.48 1.63
N GLN A 122 -22.89 -7.28 2.40
CA GLN A 122 -22.47 -6.90 3.76
C GLN A 122 -21.47 -5.72 3.72
N LEU A 123 -20.51 -5.78 2.79
CA LEU A 123 -19.53 -4.70 2.63
C LEU A 123 -20.20 -3.39 2.22
N GLN A 124 -21.12 -3.43 1.25
CA GLN A 124 -21.84 -2.23 0.80
C GLN A 124 -22.67 -1.62 1.94
N ALA A 125 -23.37 -2.44 2.72
CA ALA A 125 -24.14 -1.95 3.87
C ALA A 125 -23.25 -1.26 4.92
N SER A 126 -22.05 -1.79 5.17
CA SER A 126 -21.07 -1.17 6.06
C SER A 126 -20.59 0.18 5.54
N VAL A 127 -20.24 0.26 4.25
CA VAL A 127 -19.80 1.51 3.60
C VAL A 127 -20.89 2.58 3.60
N ASP A 128 -22.15 2.19 3.38
CA ASP A 128 -23.27 3.14 3.38
C ASP A 128 -23.58 3.68 4.78
N SER A 129 -23.26 2.91 5.83
CA SER A 129 -23.49 3.32 7.22
C SER A 129 -22.46 4.33 7.77
N SER A 130 -21.30 4.42 7.13
CA SER A 130 -20.18 5.30 7.54
C SER A 130 -20.14 6.64 6.80
N ARG A 131 -21.09 6.88 5.89
CA ARG A 131 -21.25 8.13 5.12
C ARG A 131 -22.33 9.03 5.71
#